data_AF-A0A3N0AFQ4-F1
#
_entry.id   AF-A0A3N0AFQ4-F1
#
_cell.length_a   1.000
_cell.length_b   1.000
_cell.length_c   1.000
_cell.angle_alpha   90.00
_cell.angle_beta   90.00
_cell.angle_gamma   90.00
#
_symmetry.space_group_name_H-M   'P 1'
#
loop_
_entity.id
_entity.type
_entity.pdbx_description
1 polymer ?
#
loop_
_entity_poly.entity_id
_entity_poly.type
_entity_poly.pdbx_seq_one_letter_code
_entity_poly.pdbx_strand_id
1 'polypeptide(L)'
;MTSRKRSALAKQTAAFKAGLGGMDDVFAREEQRRRDQDAEHDAALRRKACESKNRYRCRADAEEAVASCAEHGTRGLHSYRCPYCNGWHLTSKPQRDE
;
A
#
# COMPACT_ATOMS: atom_id res chain seq x y z
N MET A 1 10.69 -55.98 -13.57
CA MET A 1 11.95 -55.42 -14.07
C MET A 1 11.73 -53.97 -14.48
N THR A 2 12.13 -53.00 -13.65
CA THR A 2 12.08 -51.59 -14.07
C THR A 2 13.20 -51.34 -15.07
N SER A 3 12.82 -51.21 -16.34
CA SER A 3 13.72 -50.97 -17.46
C SER A 3 14.51 -49.67 -17.24
N ARG A 4 15.79 -49.77 -16.85
CA ARG A 4 16.77 -48.66 -16.74
C ARG A 4 17.23 -48.15 -18.12
N LYS A 5 16.32 -48.03 -19.08
CA LYS A 5 16.63 -47.51 -20.41
C LYS A 5 16.95 -46.02 -20.30
N ARG A 6 18.16 -45.63 -20.69
CA ARG A 6 18.65 -44.24 -20.63
C ARG A 6 17.72 -43.25 -21.36
N SER A 7 17.06 -43.70 -22.44
CA SER A 7 16.09 -42.91 -23.19
C SER A 7 14.81 -42.62 -22.40
N ALA A 8 14.31 -43.59 -21.61
CA ALA A 8 13.15 -43.38 -20.74
C ALA A 8 13.50 -42.42 -19.61
N LEU A 9 14.70 -42.56 -19.03
CA LEU A 9 15.20 -41.64 -18.01
C LEU A 9 15.36 -40.21 -18.57
N ALA A 10 15.91 -40.07 -19.79
CA ALA A 10 16.05 -38.76 -20.45
C ALA A 10 14.70 -38.09 -20.72
N LYS A 11 13.68 -38.84 -21.17
CA LYS A 11 12.32 -38.31 -21.34
C LYS A 11 11.69 -37.88 -20.01
N GLN A 12 11.84 -38.68 -18.95
CA GLN A 12 11.37 -38.31 -17.62
C GLN A 12 12.09 -37.07 -17.09
N THR A 13 13.40 -36.97 -17.30
CA THR A 13 14.20 -35.82 -16.86
C THR A 13 13.84 -34.56 -17.64
N ALA A 14 13.60 -34.66 -18.96
CA ALA A 14 13.18 -33.54 -19.79
C ALA A 14 11.76 -33.05 -19.42
N ALA A 15 10.82 -33.98 -19.20
CA ALA A 15 9.47 -33.63 -18.75
C ALA A 15 9.49 -32.96 -17.36
N PHE A 16 10.32 -33.46 -16.43
CA PHE A 16 10.50 -32.85 -15.12
C PHE A 16 11.10 -31.43 -15.23
N LYS A 17 12.15 -31.25 -16.05
CA LYS A 17 12.75 -29.93 -16.28
C LYS A 17 11.80 -28.95 -16.97
N ALA A 18 10.95 -29.42 -17.89
CA ALA A 18 9.94 -28.59 -18.53
C ALA A 18 8.81 -28.20 -17.55
N GLY A 19 8.47 -29.08 -16.59
CA GLY A 19 7.46 -28.81 -15.57
C GLY A 19 7.93 -27.86 -14.45
N LEU A 20 9.24 -27.66 -14.28
CA LEU A 20 9.79 -26.75 -13.28
C LEU A 20 9.71 -25.26 -13.67
N GLY A 21 9.38 -24.95 -14.94
CA GLY A 21 9.48 -23.59 -15.45
C GLY A 21 10.93 -23.07 -15.47
N GLY A 22 11.14 -21.86 -15.99
CA GLY A 22 12.44 -21.18 -15.88
C GLY A 22 12.58 -20.56 -14.49
N MET A 23 13.77 -20.60 -13.88
CA MET A 23 14.01 -19.87 -12.62
C MET A 23 13.70 -18.37 -12.75
N ASP A 24 13.83 -17.82 -13.95
CA ASP A 24 13.49 -16.43 -14.27
C ASP A 24 11.99 -16.11 -14.05
N ASP A 25 11.11 -17.10 -14.21
CA ASP A 25 9.65 -16.95 -13.96
C ASP A 25 9.35 -16.79 -12.47
N VAL A 26 10.13 -17.44 -11.60
CA VAL A 26 9.99 -17.33 -10.14
C VAL A 26 10.35 -15.93 -9.67
N PHE A 27 11.46 -15.37 -10.18
CA PHE A 27 11.88 -14.02 -9.81
C PHE A 27 10.96 -12.95 -10.40
N ALA A 28 10.50 -13.12 -11.64
CA ALA A 28 9.53 -12.21 -12.25
C ALA A 28 8.19 -12.18 -11.48
N ARG A 29 7.71 -13.35 -11.04
CA ARG A 29 6.49 -13.46 -10.23
C ARG A 29 6.66 -12.79 -8.86
N GLU A 30 7.80 -12.97 -8.21
CA GLU A 30 8.06 -12.31 -6.93
C GLU A 30 8.25 -10.80 -7.07
N GLU A 31 8.89 -10.34 -8.15
CA GLU A 31 8.98 -8.91 -8.45
C GLU A 31 7.59 -8.29 -8.67
N GLN A 32 6.71 -8.98 -9.42
CA GLN A 32 5.33 -8.53 -9.60
C GLN A 32 4.59 -8.45 -8.26
N ARG A 33 4.72 -9.49 -7.42
CA ARG A 33 4.11 -9.51 -6.09
C ARG A 33 4.59 -8.33 -5.23
N ARG A 34 5.88 -8.01 -5.26
CA ARG A 34 6.44 -6.87 -4.53
C ARG A 34 5.88 -5.54 -5.03
N ARG A 35 5.80 -5.35 -6.35
CA ARG A 35 5.19 -4.15 -6.95
C ARG A 35 3.73 -3.99 -6.54
N ASP A 36 2.98 -5.09 -6.52
CA ASP A 36 1.57 -5.09 -6.09
C ASP A 36 1.47 -4.71 -4.59
N GLN A 37 2.34 -5.26 -3.74
CA GLN A 37 2.40 -4.92 -2.31
C GLN A 37 2.77 -3.45 -2.07
N ASP A 38 3.74 -2.92 -2.81
CA ASP A 38 4.16 -1.53 -2.71
C ASP A 38 3.01 -0.60 -3.15
N ALA A 39 2.29 -0.96 -4.22
CA ALA A 39 1.12 -0.22 -4.67
C ALA A 39 -0.04 -0.26 -3.66
N GLU A 40 -0.30 -1.41 -3.04
CA GLU A 40 -1.29 -1.56 -1.98
C GLU A 40 -0.93 -0.73 -0.74
N HIS A 41 0.35 -0.73 -0.36
CA HIS A 41 0.87 0.06 0.75
C HIS A 41 0.70 1.55 0.49
N ASP A 42 1.08 2.04 -0.69
CA ASP A 42 0.94 3.44 -1.07
C ASP A 42 -0.52 3.87 -1.16
N ALA A 43 -1.40 3.02 -1.68
CA ALA A 43 -2.84 3.23 -1.68
C ALA A 43 -3.40 3.30 -0.25
N ALA A 44 -2.96 2.42 0.65
CA ALA A 44 -3.37 2.43 2.04
C ALA A 44 -2.90 3.69 2.78
N LEU A 45 -1.68 4.15 2.53
CA LEU A 45 -1.15 5.42 3.06
C LEU A 45 -1.98 6.60 2.57
N ARG A 46 -2.26 6.67 1.26
CA ARG A 46 -3.10 7.71 0.67
C ARG A 46 -4.50 7.72 1.25
N ARG A 47 -5.12 6.53 1.42
CA ARG A 47 -6.45 6.40 2.01
C ARG A 47 -6.48 6.94 3.44
N LYS A 48 -5.50 6.57 4.26
CA LYS A 48 -5.38 7.01 5.66
C LYS A 48 -5.07 8.50 5.80
N ALA A 49 -4.27 9.05 4.88
CA ALA A 49 -3.87 10.44 4.90
C ALA A 49 -4.94 11.39 4.35
N CYS A 50 -5.70 10.97 3.33
CA CYS A 50 -6.63 11.84 2.62
C CYS A 50 -8.03 11.27 2.50
N GLU A 51 -8.21 10.09 1.90
CA GLU A 51 -9.54 9.64 1.43
C GLU A 51 -10.50 9.33 2.57
N SER A 52 -9.99 8.92 3.74
CA SER A 52 -10.79 8.67 4.93
C SER A 52 -11.08 9.92 5.77
N LYS A 53 -10.65 11.12 5.35
CA LYS A 53 -10.75 12.36 6.14
C LYS A 53 -11.63 13.40 5.44
N ASN A 54 -12.34 14.20 6.25
CA ASN A 54 -13.12 15.33 5.75
C ASN A 54 -12.20 16.37 5.11
N ARG A 55 -12.52 16.75 3.86
CA ARG A 55 -11.78 17.74 3.09
C ARG A 55 -12.44 19.11 3.26
N TYR A 56 -11.68 20.06 3.79
CA TYR A 56 -12.07 21.46 3.87
C TYR A 56 -11.41 22.26 2.73
N ARG A 57 -12.16 23.21 2.17
CA ARG A 57 -11.72 23.98 1.00
C ARG A 57 -10.66 25.02 1.39
N CYS A 58 -10.87 25.72 2.49
CA CYS A 58 -9.91 26.69 3.00
C CYS A 58 -9.48 26.41 4.44
N ARG A 59 -8.42 27.12 4.87
CA ARG A 59 -7.88 27.00 6.23
C ARG A 59 -8.89 27.44 7.28
N ALA A 60 -9.64 28.52 7.00
CA ALA A 60 -10.64 29.06 7.91
C ALA A 60 -11.75 28.04 8.20
N ASP A 61 -12.28 27.38 7.17
CA ASP A 61 -13.29 26.31 7.35
C ASP A 61 -12.77 25.18 8.24
N ALA A 62 -11.49 24.82 8.11
CA ALA A 62 -10.88 23.78 8.91
C ALA A 62 -10.67 24.23 10.36
N GLU A 63 -10.28 25.48 10.59
CA GLU A 63 -10.13 26.06 11.94
C GLU A 63 -11.47 26.23 12.65
N GLU A 64 -12.52 26.62 11.93
CA GLU A 64 -13.90 26.65 12.44
C GLU A 64 -14.35 25.25 12.85
N ALA A 65 -14.05 24.22 12.05
CA ALA A 65 -14.32 22.85 12.41
C ALA A 65 -13.54 22.40 13.65
N VAL A 66 -12.29 22.84 13.84
CA VAL A 66 -11.54 22.60 15.09
C VAL A 66 -12.26 23.24 16.28
N ALA A 67 -12.70 24.49 16.14
CA ALA A 67 -13.40 25.23 17.19
C ALA A 67 -14.72 24.54 17.58
N SER A 68 -15.54 24.18 16.59
CA SER A 68 -16.76 23.41 16.80
C SER A 68 -16.47 22.06 17.48
N CYS A 69 -15.44 21.33 17.06
CA CYS A 69 -15.04 20.08 17.72
C CYS A 69 -14.64 20.31 19.18
N ALA A 70 -13.96 21.42 19.49
CA ALA A 70 -13.56 21.78 20.85
C ALA A 70 -14.77 22.12 21.74
N GLU A 71 -15.78 22.81 21.20
CA GLU A 71 -17.06 23.08 21.86
C GLU A 71 -17.82 21.79 22.18
N HIS A 72 -17.79 20.83 21.26
CA HIS A 72 -18.36 19.49 21.45
C HIS A 72 -17.52 18.57 22.36
N GLY A 73 -16.43 19.09 22.96
CA GLY A 73 -15.61 18.37 23.94
C GLY A 73 -14.40 17.62 23.38
N THR A 74 -14.20 17.63 22.05
CA THR A 74 -13.04 17.01 21.40
C THR A 74 -11.94 18.07 21.23
N ARG A 75 -11.01 18.13 22.18
CA ARG A 75 -9.91 19.11 22.18
C ARG A 75 -8.64 18.54 21.54
N GLY A 76 -7.75 19.41 21.08
CA GLY A 76 -6.43 19.03 20.54
C GLY A 76 -6.43 18.60 19.07
N LEU A 77 -7.42 19.04 18.28
CA LEU A 77 -7.38 18.89 16.83
C LEU A 77 -6.61 20.07 16.22
N HIS A 78 -5.82 19.76 15.21
CA HIS A 78 -5.05 20.72 14.42
C HIS A 78 -5.44 20.60 12.95
N SER A 79 -5.45 21.74 12.26
CA SER A 79 -5.62 21.79 10.80
C SER A 79 -4.26 21.66 10.12
N TYR A 80 -4.19 20.86 9.05
CA TYR A 80 -3.00 20.75 8.21
C TYR A 80 -3.36 20.69 6.73
N ARG A 81 -2.43 21.14 5.88
CA ARG A 81 -2.58 21.09 4.42
C ARG A 81 -2.17 19.71 3.91
N CYS A 82 -3.08 19.04 3.21
CA CYS A 82 -2.84 17.72 2.67
C CYS A 82 -1.98 17.76 1.39
N PRO A 83 -0.86 17.01 1.32
CA PRO A 83 -0.02 16.97 0.12
C PRO A 83 -0.69 16.24 -1.07
N TYR A 84 -1.64 15.35 -0.82
CA TYR A 84 -2.29 14.54 -1.86
C TYR A 84 -3.44 15.25 -2.56
N CYS A 85 -4.18 16.10 -1.84
CA CYS A 85 -5.41 16.69 -2.35
C CYS A 85 -5.45 18.21 -2.33
N ASN A 86 -4.38 18.85 -1.84
CA ASN A 86 -4.26 20.30 -1.68
C ASN A 86 -5.36 20.96 -0.81
N GLY A 87 -6.22 20.16 -0.17
CA GLY A 87 -7.23 20.62 0.78
C GLY A 87 -6.71 20.63 2.21
N TRP A 88 -7.58 21.05 3.12
CA TRP A 88 -7.31 21.08 4.56
C TRP A 88 -7.96 19.88 5.25
N HIS A 89 -7.24 19.28 6.19
CA HIS A 89 -7.69 18.14 6.98
C HIS A 89 -7.41 18.38 8.46
N LEU A 90 -8.13 17.62 9.30
CA LEU A 90 -7.96 17.61 10.74
C LEU A 90 -7.10 16.43 11.20
N THR A 91 -6.23 16.69 12.17
CA THR A 91 -5.41 15.69 12.84
C THR A 91 -5.42 15.93 14.35
N SER A 92 -5.51 14.86 15.13
CA SER A 92 -5.33 14.90 16.59
C SER A 92 -3.87 14.81 17.02
N LYS A 93 -2.96 14.58 16.06
CA LYS A 93 -1.53 14.54 16.36
C LYS A 93 -1.01 15.96 16.51
N PRO A 94 -0.23 16.25 17.57
CA PRO A 94 0.46 17.52 17.67
C PRO A 94 1.38 17.70 16.46
N GLN A 95 1.61 18.96 16.07
CA GLN A 95 2.64 19.29 15.11
C GLN A 95 3.97 18.72 15.65
N ARG A 96 4.67 17.90 14.88
CA ARG A 96 5.96 17.37 15.32
C ARG A 96 6.91 18.56 15.31
N ASP A 97 7.33 19.02 16.48
CA ASP A 97 8.45 19.94 16.60
C ASP A 97 9.68 19.22 16.00
N GLU A 98 10.27 19.80 14.97
CA GLU A 98 11.49 19.30 14.31
C GLU A 98 12.74 19.57 15.15
#